data_AF-A0A3M2CYY0-F1
#
_entry.id   AF-A0A3M2CYY0-F1
#
_cell.length_a   1.000
_cell.length_b   1.000
_cell.length_c   1.000
_cell.angle_alpha   90.00
_cell.angle_beta   90.00
_cell.angle_gamma   90.00
#
_symmetry.space_group_name_H-M   'P 1'
#
loop_
_entity.id
_entity.type
_entity.pdbx_description
1 polymer ?
#
loop_
_entity_poly.entity_id
_entity_poly.type
_entity_poly.pdbx_seq_one_letter_code
_entity_poly.pdbx_strand_id
1 'polypeptide(L)'
;MAMVAVALLLVVVQMVALGVIGAAGDDTHRAALVIESARARMNAESASAVVAREWLDTPALPASATITLPDGSAVVVTAFSASPAAPGTARVRGLSGTARREIDAVAP
;
A
#
# COMPACT_ATOMS: atom_id res chain seq x y z
N MET A 1 26.30 -50.47 -3.67
CA MET A 1 26.08 -49.63 -4.86
C MET A 1 24.64 -49.16 -4.99
N ALA A 2 23.64 -50.05 -5.10
CA ALA A 2 22.22 -49.65 -5.25
C ALA A 2 21.68 -48.73 -4.14
N MET A 3 21.98 -49.03 -2.86
CA MET A 3 21.52 -48.22 -1.72
C MET A 3 22.09 -46.79 -1.73
N VAL A 4 23.34 -46.61 -2.18
CA VAL A 4 23.98 -45.31 -2.31
C VAL A 4 23.36 -44.49 -3.44
N ALA A 5 23.04 -45.15 -4.56
CA ALA A 5 22.34 -44.50 -5.66
C ALA A 5 20.92 -44.04 -5.27
N VAL A 6 20.19 -44.84 -4.50
CA VAL A 6 18.86 -44.47 -3.98
C VAL A 6 18.95 -43.31 -2.98
N ALA A 7 19.94 -43.31 -2.08
CA ALA A 7 20.15 -42.22 -1.15
C ALA A 7 20.48 -40.90 -1.86
N LEU A 8 21.34 -40.94 -2.89
CA LEU A 8 21.68 -39.76 -3.69
C LEU A 8 20.47 -39.24 -4.47
N LEU A 9 19.65 -40.12 -5.05
CA LEU A 9 18.41 -39.74 -5.72
C LEU A 9 17.45 -39.00 -4.77
N LEU A 10 17.30 -39.50 -3.54
CA LEU A 10 16.42 -38.90 -2.55
C LEU A 10 16.88 -37.49 -2.15
N VAL A 11 18.18 -37.27 -2.01
CA VAL A 11 18.75 -35.94 -1.73
C VAL A 11 18.45 -34.96 -2.86
N VAL A 12 18.59 -35.39 -4.12
CA VAL A 12 18.26 -34.54 -5.28
C VAL A 12 16.77 -34.16 -5.27
N VAL A 13 15.88 -35.11 -4.98
CA VAL A 13 14.44 -34.84 -4.88
C VAL A 13 14.14 -33.83 -3.77
N GLN A 14 14.78 -33.96 -2.60
CA GLN A 14 14.60 -33.01 -1.49
C GLN A 14 15.09 -31.60 -1.85
N MET A 15 16.23 -31.48 -2.55
CA MET A 15 16.73 -30.19 -3.01
C MET A 15 15.79 -29.52 -4.01
N VAL A 16 15.23 -30.28 -4.95
CA VAL A 16 14.24 -29.76 -5.92
C VAL A 16 12.97 -29.32 -5.19
N ALA A 17 12.48 -30.11 -4.24
CA ALA A 17 11.29 -29.76 -3.44
C ALA A 17 11.48 -28.45 -2.66
N LEU A 18 12.63 -28.27 -2.00
CA LEU A 18 12.95 -27.03 -1.29
C LEU A 18 13.06 -25.83 -2.24
N GLY A 19 13.63 -26.01 -3.42
CA GLY A 19 13.71 -24.95 -4.44
C GLY A 19 12.34 -24.51 -4.95
N VAL A 20 11.43 -25.45 -5.19
CA VAL A 20 10.05 -25.16 -5.63
C VAL A 20 9.25 -24.46 -4.53
N ILE A 21 9.39 -24.90 -3.27
CA ILE A 21 8.74 -24.26 -2.12
C ILE A 21 9.26 -22.82 -1.94
N GLY A 22 10.58 -22.62 -2.09
CA GLY A 22 11.20 -21.29 -2.04
C GLY A 22 10.65 -20.35 -3.12
N ALA A 23 10.61 -20.80 -4.38
CA ALA A 23 10.08 -20.02 -5.49
C ALA A 23 8.59 -19.66 -5.29
N ALA A 24 7.77 -20.60 -4.83
CA ALA A 24 6.36 -20.35 -4.52
C ALA A 24 6.19 -19.33 -3.38
N GLY A 25 7.08 -19.36 -2.38
CA GLY A 25 7.12 -18.37 -1.31
C GLY A 25 7.42 -16.96 -1.82
N ASP A 26 8.42 -16.84 -2.70
CA ASP A 26 8.80 -15.56 -3.32
C ASP A 26 7.68 -14.96 -4.18
N ASP A 27 7.00 -15.80 -4.97
CA ASP A 27 5.86 -15.36 -5.78
C ASP A 27 4.66 -14.92 -4.93
N THR A 28 4.39 -15.65 -3.83
CA THR A 28 3.36 -15.27 -2.86
C THR A 28 3.69 -13.94 -2.20
N HIS A 29 4.95 -13.72 -1.82
CA HIS A 29 5.40 -12.47 -1.23
C HIS A 29 5.27 -11.30 -2.21
N ARG A 30 5.66 -11.49 -3.48
CA ARG A 30 5.47 -10.48 -4.53
C ARG A 30 4.00 -10.15 -4.75
N ALA A 31 3.13 -11.15 -4.80
CA ALA A 31 1.69 -10.94 -4.93
C ALA A 31 1.11 -10.13 -3.75
N ALA A 32 1.54 -10.43 -2.52
CA ALA A 32 1.14 -9.68 -1.34
C ALA A 32 1.57 -8.20 -1.42
N LEU A 33 2.80 -7.93 -1.86
CA LEU A 33 3.28 -6.55 -2.06
C LEU A 33 2.48 -5.81 -3.13
N VAL A 34 2.12 -6.48 -4.23
CA VAL A 34 1.29 -5.88 -5.28
C VAL A 34 -0.09 -5.52 -4.71
N ILE A 35 -0.72 -6.41 -3.95
CA ILE A 35 -2.02 -6.17 -3.30
C ILE A 35 -1.93 -5.01 -2.29
N GLU A 36 -0.91 -5.00 -1.42
CA GLU A 36 -0.68 -3.91 -0.48
C GLU A 36 -0.51 -2.57 -1.20
N SER A 37 0.24 -2.56 -2.30
CA SER A 37 0.47 -1.34 -3.09
C SER A 37 -0.80 -0.82 -3.77
N ALA A 38 -1.67 -1.73 -4.24
CA ALA A 38 -2.95 -1.39 -4.83
C ALA A 38 -3.92 -0.82 -3.79
N ARG A 39 -3.97 -1.42 -2.59
CA ARG A 39 -4.75 -0.90 -1.45
C ARG A 39 -4.25 0.47 -1.02
N ALA A 40 -2.93 0.65 -0.85
CA ALA A 40 -2.35 1.94 -0.48
C ALA A 40 -2.71 3.04 -1.50
N ARG A 41 -2.75 2.73 -2.79
CA ARG A 41 -3.21 3.65 -3.84
C ARG A 41 -4.70 3.98 -3.70
N MET A 42 -5.56 2.96 -3.58
CA MET A 42 -7.00 3.15 -3.41
C MET A 42 -7.33 3.99 -2.17
N ASN A 43 -6.57 3.80 -1.09
CA ASN A 43 -6.71 4.58 0.14
C ASN A 43 -6.34 6.04 -0.07
N ALA A 44 -5.25 6.32 -0.81
CA ALA A 44 -4.85 7.68 -1.16
C ALA A 44 -5.89 8.37 -2.05
N GLU A 45 -6.41 7.67 -3.07
CA GLU A 45 -7.46 8.19 -3.96
C GLU A 45 -8.76 8.48 -3.19
N SER A 46 -9.19 7.55 -2.34
CA SER A 46 -10.40 7.73 -1.53
C SER A 46 -10.29 8.92 -0.57
N ALA A 47 -9.15 9.05 0.10
CA ALA A 47 -8.91 10.19 0.98
C ALA A 47 -8.80 11.52 0.21
N SER A 48 -8.27 11.54 -1.01
CA SER A 48 -8.24 12.76 -1.83
C SER A 48 -9.66 13.28 -2.13
N ALA A 49 -10.63 12.38 -2.33
CA ALA A 49 -12.03 12.74 -2.50
C ALA A 49 -12.66 13.29 -1.21
N VAL A 50 -12.29 12.74 -0.04
CA VAL A 50 -12.74 13.25 1.27
C VAL A 50 -12.20 14.64 1.52
N VAL A 51 -10.92 14.88 1.24
CA VAL A 51 -10.29 16.20 1.38
C VAL A 51 -10.94 17.23 0.47
N ALA A 52 -11.21 16.87 -0.79
CA ALA A 52 -11.92 17.76 -1.71
C ALA A 52 -13.33 18.12 -1.22
N ARG A 53 -14.02 17.16 -0.59
CA ARG A 53 -15.34 17.41 0.00
C ARG A 53 -15.28 18.28 1.26
N GLU A 54 -14.36 17.98 2.18
CA GLU A 54 -14.15 18.81 3.38
C GLU A 54 -13.75 20.24 3.01
N TRP A 55 -12.97 20.43 1.95
CA TRP A 55 -12.63 21.76 1.43
C TRP A 55 -13.86 22.58 1.05
N LEU A 56 -14.84 21.95 0.38
CA LEU A 56 -16.09 22.58 -0.02
C LEU A 56 -16.97 22.96 1.19
N ASP A 57 -16.97 22.10 2.21
CA ASP A 57 -17.81 22.29 3.41
C ASP A 57 -17.14 23.21 4.45
N THR A 58 -15.80 23.20 4.52
CA THR A 58 -14.99 23.95 5.49
C THR A 58 -13.71 24.47 4.80
N PRO A 59 -13.61 25.77 4.53
CA PRO A 59 -12.51 26.31 3.74
C PRO A 59 -11.18 26.45 4.52
N ALA A 60 -11.13 25.96 5.75
CA ALA A 60 -9.92 25.87 6.57
C ALA A 60 -9.65 24.40 6.92
N LEU A 61 -8.94 23.71 6.04
CA LEU A 61 -8.48 22.35 6.34
C LEU A 61 -7.42 22.36 7.45
N PRO A 62 -7.48 21.40 8.38
CA PRO A 62 -6.42 21.23 9.37
C PRO A 62 -5.08 20.89 8.68
N ALA A 63 -3.98 21.40 9.24
CA ALA A 63 -2.62 21.18 8.69
C ALA A 63 -2.27 19.68 8.59
N SER A 64 -2.85 18.85 9.45
CA SER A 64 -2.83 17.40 9.32
C SER A 64 -4.10 16.79 9.91
N ALA A 65 -4.60 15.73 9.26
CA ALA A 65 -5.72 14.94 9.73
C ALA A 65 -5.46 13.46 9.47
N THR A 66 -5.99 12.60 10.34
CA THR A 66 -6.05 11.15 10.07
C THR A 66 -7.49 10.79 9.75
N ILE A 67 -7.70 10.22 8.57
CA ILE A 67 -9.01 9.76 8.11
C ILE A 67 -9.01 8.24 8.19
N THR A 68 -10.00 7.68 8.87
CA THR A 68 -10.27 6.25 8.83
C THR A 68 -11.25 5.96 7.69
N LEU A 69 -10.84 5.09 6.77
CA LEU A 69 -11.67 4.64 5.66
C LEU A 69 -12.69 3.58 6.13
N PRO A 70 -13.78 3.34 5.39
CA PRO A 70 -14.81 2.36 5.77
C PRO A 70 -14.29 0.92 5.95
N ASP A 71 -13.17 0.58 5.32
CA ASP A 71 -12.50 -0.72 5.45
C ASP A 71 -11.59 -0.83 6.70
N GLY A 72 -11.58 0.21 7.54
CA GLY A 72 -10.76 0.29 8.76
C GLY A 72 -9.33 0.75 8.52
N SER A 73 -8.94 1.03 7.27
CA SER A 73 -7.60 1.54 6.98
C SER A 73 -7.45 3.01 7.36
N ALA A 74 -6.25 3.40 7.81
CA ALA A 74 -5.94 4.78 8.22
C ALA A 74 -5.17 5.51 7.12
N VAL A 75 -5.60 6.73 6.80
CA VAL A 75 -4.96 7.63 5.85
C VAL A 75 -4.50 8.87 6.59
N VAL A 76 -3.26 9.27 6.35
CA VAL A 76 -2.74 10.55 6.85
C VAL A 76 -2.88 11.57 5.73
N VAL A 77 -3.65 12.61 6.00
CA VAL A 77 -3.76 13.80 5.16
C VAL A 77 -2.87 14.88 5.75
N THR A 78 -1.98 15.45 4.94
CA THR A 78 -1.21 16.63 5.28
C THR A 78 -1.61 17.73 4.30
N ALA A 79 -2.45 18.68 4.74
CA ALA A 79 -2.85 19.80 3.90
C ALA A 79 -1.77 20.90 4.00
N PHE A 80 -1.07 21.16 2.89
CA PHE A 80 -0.14 22.29 2.82
C PHE A 80 -0.92 23.54 2.42
N SER A 81 -1.23 24.39 3.41
CA SER A 81 -1.63 25.78 3.22
C SER A 81 -2.64 25.98 2.08
N ALA A 82 -3.84 25.46 2.26
CA ALA A 82 -4.95 25.84 1.43
C ALA A 82 -5.68 26.95 2.21
N SER A 83 -5.62 28.18 1.71
CA SER A 83 -6.40 29.32 2.19
C SER A 83 -7.74 29.32 1.46
N PRO A 84 -8.88 29.66 2.11
CA PRO A 84 -10.19 29.80 1.46
C PRO A 84 -10.19 30.64 0.17
N ALA A 85 -9.20 31.54 0.04
CA ALA A 85 -9.13 32.56 -0.98
C ALA A 85 -8.11 32.28 -2.10
N ALA A 86 -7.40 31.15 -2.08
CA ALA A 86 -6.40 30.81 -3.09
C ALA A 86 -6.25 29.29 -3.30
N PRO A 87 -5.94 28.83 -4.53
CA PRO A 87 -5.64 27.43 -4.79
C PRO A 87 -4.54 26.92 -3.87
N GLY A 88 -4.77 25.78 -3.23
CA GLY A 88 -3.83 25.15 -2.30
C GLY A 88 -3.41 23.77 -2.78
N THR A 89 -2.35 23.21 -2.21
CA THR A 89 -1.93 21.83 -2.47
C THR A 89 -2.13 20.99 -1.21
N ALA A 90 -2.98 19.98 -1.30
CA ALA A 90 -3.14 18.97 -0.27
C ALA A 90 -2.30 17.75 -0.63
N ARG A 91 -1.54 17.23 0.33
CA ARG A 91 -0.77 16.01 0.17
C ARG A 91 -1.45 14.89 0.93
N VAL A 92 -1.87 13.86 0.21
CA VAL A 92 -2.63 12.74 0.75
C VAL A 92 -1.78 11.48 0.70
N ARG A 93 -1.65 10.80 1.84
CA ARG A 93 -0.85 9.57 1.93
C ARG A 93 -1.70 8.37 2.35
N GLY A 94 -1.96 7.47 1.41
CA GLY A 94 -2.58 6.18 1.65
C GLY A 94 -1.59 5.15 2.17
N LEU A 95 -2.02 4.36 3.16
CA LEU A 95 -1.21 3.33 3.83
C LEU A 95 -1.92 1.97 3.77
N SER A 96 -1.17 0.89 3.55
CA SER A 96 -1.66 -0.49 3.66
C SER A 96 -0.50 -1.43 3.98
N GLY A 97 -0.47 -2.01 5.17
CA GLY A 97 0.64 -2.87 5.60
C GLY A 97 1.97 -2.11 5.57
N THR A 98 2.91 -2.59 4.75
CA THR A 98 4.21 -1.91 4.52
C THR A 98 4.17 -0.89 3.38
N ALA A 99 3.15 -0.95 2.53
CA ALA A 99 3.02 -0.08 1.38
C ALA A 99 2.53 1.33 1.74
N ARG A 100 3.08 2.33 1.04
CA ARG A 100 2.73 3.74 1.19
C ARG A 100 2.60 4.38 -0.19
N ARG A 101 1.55 5.16 -0.42
CA ARG A 101 1.34 5.93 -1.66
C ARG A 101 0.96 7.36 -1.33
N GLU A 102 1.55 8.30 -2.06
CA GLU A 102 1.37 9.73 -1.87
C GLU A 102 0.79 10.33 -3.15
N ILE A 103 -0.23 11.16 -2.99
CA ILE A 103 -0.88 11.90 -4.08
C ILE A 103 -0.92 13.37 -3.66
N ASP A 104 -0.36 14.23 -4.51
CA ASP A 104 -0.53 15.68 -4.38
C ASP A 104 -1.83 16.05 -5.10
N ALA A 105 -2.84 16.46 -4.33
CA ALA A 105 -4.11 16.96 -4.81
C ALA A 105 -4.07 18.49 -4.83
N VAL A 106 -4.42 19.11 -5.95
CA VAL A 106 -4.61 20.56 -6.04
C VAL A 106 -6.05 20.85 -5.63
N ALA A 107 -6.23 21.57 -4.53
CA ALA A 107 -7.53 22.11 -4.16
C ALA A 107 -7.79 23.35 -5.04
N PRO A 108 -8.95 23.41 -5.75
CA PRO A 108 -9.29 24.54 -6.61
C PRO A 108 -9.47 25.84 -5.82
#